data_AF-A0A6I1QU66-F1
#
_entry.id   AF-A0A6I1QU66-F1
#
_cell.length_a   1.000
_cell.length_b   1.000
_cell.length_c   1.000
_cell.angle_alpha   90.00
_cell.angle_beta   90.00
_cell.angle_gamma   90.00
#
_symmetry.space_group_name_H-M   'P 1'
#
loop_
_entity.id
_entity.type
_entity.pdbx_description
1 polymer ?
#
loop_
_entity_poly.entity_id
_entity_poly.type
_entity_poly.pdbx_seq_one_letter_code
_entity_poly.pdbx_strand_id
1 'polypeptide(L)'
;MAHCLPSPSGMNKPTQYTPENMIKGRIAEAIIEELLKASGNAVYRFGYESILQNLVQRGSNFDRRNKNAHQVKSIPDFVVLNSEGNNFFLV
;
A
#
# COMPACT_ATOMS: atom_id res chain seq x y z
N MET A 1 7.48 6.81 -44.03
CA MET A 1 6.41 6.00 -43.43
C MET A 1 6.84 5.62 -42.02
N ALA A 2 6.43 6.38 -41.01
CA ALA A 2 6.66 6.05 -39.61
C ALA A 2 5.35 5.52 -39.04
N HIS A 3 5.31 4.22 -38.75
CA HIS A 3 4.18 3.62 -38.04
C HIS A 3 4.20 4.10 -36.58
N CYS A 4 3.26 4.96 -36.21
CA CYS A 4 2.94 5.20 -34.81
C CYS A 4 2.39 3.89 -34.23
N LEU A 5 3.06 3.36 -33.20
CA LEU A 5 2.53 2.29 -32.36
C LEU A 5 1.27 2.82 -31.64
N PRO A 6 0.21 2.02 -31.47
CA PRO A 6 -0.94 2.41 -30.69
C PRO A 6 -0.52 2.61 -29.23
N SER A 7 -0.81 3.79 -28.69
CA SER A 7 -0.66 4.10 -27.28
C SER A 7 -1.46 3.10 -26.44
N PRO A 8 -0.90 2.53 -25.35
CA PRO A 8 -1.66 1.65 -24.47
C PRO A 8 -2.68 2.49 -23.71
N SER A 9 -3.91 2.50 -24.22
CA SER A 9 -5.12 2.96 -23.55
C SER A 9 -5.46 1.98 -22.40
N GLY A 10 -4.58 1.90 -21.41
CA GLY A 10 -4.79 1.19 -20.15
C GLY A 10 -5.34 2.17 -19.13
N MET A 11 -6.67 2.20 -19.02
CA MET A 11 -7.43 3.05 -18.11
C MET A 11 -6.90 2.98 -16.68
N ASN A 12 -6.25 4.04 -16.18
CA ASN A 12 -6.13 4.30 -14.75
C ASN A 12 -7.52 4.66 -14.21
N LYS A 13 -8.38 3.66 -13.98
CA LYS A 13 -9.55 3.85 -13.12
C LYS A 13 -9.01 4.13 -11.72
N PRO A 14 -9.30 5.29 -11.09
CA PRO A 14 -8.89 5.52 -9.72
C PRO A 14 -9.49 4.39 -8.87
N THR A 15 -8.62 3.66 -8.17
CA THR A 15 -8.99 2.53 -7.31
C THR A 15 -10.12 2.98 -6.40
N GLN A 16 -11.33 2.49 -6.67
CA GLN A 16 -12.51 2.96 -5.97
C GLN A 16 -12.42 2.46 -4.53
N TYR A 17 -12.26 3.41 -3.61
CA TYR A 17 -11.99 3.14 -2.21
C TYR A 17 -13.32 2.79 -1.51
N THR A 18 -13.73 1.53 -1.64
CA THR A 18 -14.93 0.99 -1.00
C THR A 18 -14.56 0.28 0.31
N PRO A 19 -15.46 0.22 1.31
CA PRO A 19 -15.23 -0.56 2.53
C PRO A 19 -14.83 -2.02 2.24
N GLU A 20 -15.41 -2.62 1.21
CA GLU A 20 -15.07 -3.97 0.75
C GLU A 20 -13.61 -4.07 0.30
N ASN A 21 -13.13 -3.15 -0.53
CA ASN A 21 -11.74 -3.13 -0.99
C ASN A 21 -10.75 -2.90 0.16
N MET A 22 -11.13 -2.08 1.15
CA MET A 22 -10.32 -1.89 2.37
C MET A 22 -10.23 -3.17 3.21
N ILE A 23 -11.33 -3.93 3.32
CA ILE A 23 -11.32 -5.20 4.05
C ILE A 23 -10.44 -6.22 3.33
N LYS A 24 -10.57 -6.31 2.00
CA LYS A 24 -9.73 -7.19 1.17
C LYS A 24 -8.24 -6.85 1.29
N GLY A 25 -7.88 -5.57 1.23
CA GLY A 25 -6.50 -5.12 1.42
C GLY A 25 -5.94 -5.56 2.78
N ARG A 26 -6.69 -5.33 3.86
CA ARG A 26 -6.29 -5.76 5.21
C ARG A 26 -6.12 -7.27 5.36
N ILE A 27 -6.98 -8.06 4.72
CA ILE A 27 -6.85 -9.53 4.72
C ILE A 27 -5.59 -9.95 3.96
N ALA A 28 -5.34 -9.36 2.79
CA ALA A 28 -4.16 -9.67 1.99
C ALA A 28 -2.86 -9.33 2.74
N GLU A 29 -2.79 -8.15 3.36
CA GLU A 29 -1.67 -7.75 4.21
C GLU A 29 -1.43 -8.76 5.34
N ALA A 30 -2.48 -9.18 6.05
CA ALA A 30 -2.36 -10.13 7.15
C ALA A 30 -1.83 -11.50 6.68
N ILE A 31 -2.28 -11.98 5.52
CA ILE A 31 -1.79 -13.23 4.94
C ILE A 31 -0.30 -13.11 4.58
N ILE A 32 0.09 -12.03 3.91
CA ILE A 32 1.49 -11.80 3.50
C ILE A 32 2.40 -11.71 4.72
N GLU A 33 1.97 -11.00 5.77
CA GLU A 33 2.70 -10.87 7.02
C GLU A 33 3.01 -12.23 7.64
N GLU A 34 2.02 -13.11 7.77
CA GLU A 34 2.20 -14.43 8.38
C GLU A 34 3.06 -15.35 7.52
N LEU A 35 2.95 -15.29 6.18
CA LEU A 35 3.81 -16.06 5.28
C LEU A 35 5.28 -15.62 5.37
N LEU A 36 5.53 -14.31 5.47
CA LEU A 36 6.88 -13.77 5.62
C LEU A 36 7.48 -14.12 6.97
N LYS A 37 6.70 -14.10 8.06
CA LYS A 37 7.15 -14.58 9.37
C LYS A 37 7.44 -16.08 9.36
N ALA A 38 6.56 -16.88 8.75
CA ALA A 38 6.72 -18.33 8.65
C ALA A 38 7.97 -18.73 7.86
N SER A 39 8.44 -17.89 6.95
CA SER A 39 9.71 -18.07 6.23
C SER A 39 10.95 -17.58 7.00
N GLY A 40 10.79 -17.19 8.27
CA GLY A 40 11.89 -16.82 9.16
C GLY A 40 12.30 -15.35 9.10
N ASN A 41 11.49 -14.49 8.48
CA ASN A 41 11.76 -13.06 8.43
C ASN A 41 11.18 -12.33 9.65
N ALA A 42 11.86 -11.26 10.09
CA ALA A 42 11.26 -10.29 10.98
C ALA A 42 10.48 -9.26 10.15
N VAL A 43 9.18 -9.12 10.42
CA VAL A 43 8.26 -8.31 9.62
C VAL A 43 7.67 -7.20 10.48
N TYR A 44 7.76 -5.96 10.03
CA TYR A 44 7.23 -4.77 10.71
C TYR A 44 6.19 -4.09 9.83
N ARG A 45 4.97 -3.95 10.35
CA ARG A 45 3.86 -3.32 9.64
C ARG A 45 3.83 -1.81 9.90
N PHE A 46 3.90 -1.01 8.85
CA PHE A 46 3.91 0.46 8.91
C PHE A 46 2.70 1.11 8.22
N GLY A 47 1.96 0.34 7.41
CA GLY A 47 1.10 0.77 6.30
C GLY A 47 0.15 1.96 6.48
N TYR A 48 -0.05 2.64 5.35
CA TYR A 48 -0.89 3.83 5.12
C TYR A 48 -2.31 3.69 5.67
N GLU A 49 -2.92 2.52 5.50
CA GLU A 49 -4.30 2.22 5.88
C GLU A 49 -4.56 2.40 7.38
N SER A 50 -3.59 2.02 8.21
CA SER A 50 -3.69 2.17 9.66
C SER A 50 -3.69 3.65 10.08
N ILE A 51 -2.88 4.47 9.42
CA ILE A 51 -2.80 5.92 9.65
C ILE A 51 -4.07 6.60 9.12
N LEU A 52 -4.55 6.22 7.94
CA LEU A 52 -5.73 6.82 7.34
C LEU A 52 -7.00 6.54 8.15
N GLN A 53 -7.18 5.30 8.64
CA GLN A 53 -8.32 4.96 9.49
C GLN A 53 -8.34 5.80 10.78
N ASN A 54 -7.17 6.00 11.40
CA ASN A 54 -7.05 6.88 12.57
C ASN A 54 -7.38 8.34 12.23
N LEU A 55 -6.98 8.84 11.06
CA LEU A 55 -7.26 10.22 10.63
C LEU A 55 -8.73 10.44 10.28
N VAL A 56 -9.38 9.46 9.63
CA VAL A 56 -10.80 9.50 9.28
C VAL A 56 -11.67 9.42 10.53
N GLN A 57 -11.34 8.54 11.49
CA GLN A 57 -12.08 8.44 12.75
C GLN A 57 -11.98 9.70 13.62
N ARG A 58 -10.89 10.46 13.50
CA ARG A 58 -10.69 11.72 14.23
C ARG A 58 -11.41 12.93 13.61
N GLY A 59 -12.23 12.72 12.57
CA GLY A 59 -13.03 13.79 11.95
C GLY A 59 -12.19 14.83 11.20
N SER A 60 -10.93 14.52 10.90
CA SER A 60 -10.09 15.41 10.11
C SER A 60 -10.54 15.34 8.66
N ASN A 61 -10.87 16.49 8.06
CA ASN A 61 -11.10 16.64 6.63
C ASN A 61 -9.75 16.44 5.89
N PHE A 62 -9.28 15.20 5.86
CA PHE A 62 -8.01 14.87 5.23
C PHE A 62 -8.20 14.89 3.72
N ASP A 63 -7.91 16.04 3.12
CA ASP A 63 -8.02 16.22 1.68
C ASP A 63 -6.93 15.39 0.99
N ARG A 64 -7.36 14.27 0.36
CA ARG A 64 -6.49 13.25 -0.26
C ARG A 64 -5.64 13.79 -1.42
N ARG A 65 -5.86 15.05 -1.84
CA ARG A 65 -5.09 15.75 -2.88
C ARG A 65 -3.97 16.64 -2.33
N ASN A 66 -3.88 16.79 -1.01
CA ASN A 66 -2.84 17.61 -0.39
C ASN A 66 -1.47 16.92 -0.48
N LYS A 67 -0.37 17.69 -0.55
CA LYS A 67 1.01 17.18 -0.69
C LYS A 67 1.36 16.15 0.38
N ASN A 68 0.80 16.30 1.58
CA ASN A 68 0.99 15.38 2.70
C ASN A 68 0.36 14.00 2.43
N ALA A 69 -0.74 13.91 1.69
CA ALA A 69 -1.36 12.64 1.32
C ALA A 69 -0.50 11.84 0.34
N HIS A 70 0.26 12.50 -0.53
CA HIS A 70 1.21 11.86 -1.44
C HIS A 70 2.45 11.32 -0.71
N GLN A 71 2.98 12.05 0.28
CA GLN A 71 4.06 11.56 1.13
C GLN A 71 3.64 10.36 2.00
N VAL A 72 2.41 10.38 2.51
CA VAL A 72 1.91 9.28 3.35
C VAL A 72 1.60 8.04 2.48
N LYS A 73 1.21 8.21 1.21
CA LYS A 73 1.08 7.09 0.24
C LYS A 73 2.40 6.42 -0.14
N SER A 74 3.53 7.11 0.00
CA SER A 74 4.85 6.49 -0.24
C SER A 74 5.36 5.66 0.93
N ILE A 75 4.59 5.56 2.03
CA ILE A 75 4.94 4.70 3.16
C ILE A 75 4.68 3.24 2.76
N PRO A 76 5.69 2.37 2.89
CA PRO A 76 5.52 0.94 2.61
C PRO A 76 4.64 0.27 3.66
N ASP A 77 3.93 -0.78 3.26
CA ASP A 77 3.09 -1.57 4.16
C ASP A 77 3.93 -2.43 5.09
N PHE A 78 5.05 -2.97 4.59
CA PHE A 78 5.99 -3.76 5.37
C PHE A 78 7.44 -3.34 5.20
N VAL A 79 8.17 -3.39 6.31
CA VAL A 79 9.62 -3.52 6.34
C VAL A 79 9.94 -4.96 6.71
N VAL A 80 10.68 -5.66 5.86
CA VAL A 80 11.06 -7.05 6.06
C VAL A 80 12.57 -7.14 6.23
N LEU A 81 12.99 -7.83 7.28
CA LEU A 81 14.38 -8.17 7.56
C LEU A 81 14.53 -9.68 7.43
N ASN A 82 15.34 -10.12 6.46
CA ASN A 82 15.58 -11.54 6.27
C ASN A 82 16.64 -12.08 7.24
N SER A 83 16.74 -13.40 7.32
CA SER A 83 17.70 -14.10 8.18
C SER A 83 19.17 -13.87 7.80
N GLU A 84 19.43 -13.35 6.60
CA GLU A 84 20.76 -12.99 6.10
C GLU A 84 21.15 -11.54 6.43
N GLY A 85 20.23 -10.77 7.04
CA GLY A 85 20.44 -9.37 7.41
C GLY A 85 20.08 -8.34 6.33
N ASN A 86 19.55 -8.78 5.18
CA ASN A 86 19.05 -7.91 4.13
C ASN A 86 17.68 -7.32 4.50
N ASN A 87 17.44 -6.07 4.10
CA ASN A 87 16.14 -5.41 4.27
C ASN A 87 15.48 -5.10 2.93
N PHE A 88 14.15 -5.18 2.90
CA PHE A 88 13.34 -4.77 1.76
C PHE A 88 11.99 -4.23 2.19
N PHE A 89 11.43 -3.36 1.34
CA PHE A 89 10.13 -2.75 1.52
C PHE A 89 9.09 -3.44 0.62
N LEU A 90 7.90 -3.67 1.15
CA LEU A 90 6.74 -4.12 0.38
C LEU A 90 5.66 -3.03 0.42
N VAL A 91 5.10 -2.73 -0.74
CA VAL A 91 4.04 -1.74 -1.03
C VAL A 91 2.93 -2.44 -1.80
#